data_AF-A0A059PZ11-F1
#
_entry.id   AF-A0A059PZ11-F1
#
_cell.length_a   1.000
_cell.length_b   1.000
_cell.length_c   1.000
_cell.angle_alpha   90.00
_cell.angle_beta   90.00
_cell.angle_gamma   90.00
#
_symmetry.space_group_name_H-M   'P 1'
#
loop_
_entity.id
_entity.type
_entity.pdbx_description
1 polymer ?
#
loop_
_entity_poly.entity_id
_entity_poly.type
_entity_poly.pdbx_seq_one_letter_code
_entity_poly.pdbx_strand_id
1 'polypeptide(L)'
;MQFSSVFPLEGKACMSPVRRGGEGSWSERMRIGNSCSIRRNKALRRMCFGARGAVSSAQCVLTSDAGPDTLVVRTSFRRNYADPNEVAAVILGGGTGTQLFPLTSTRATPAVPIGGCYRLIDIPMSNCFNSGINKIFVMTQFNSASLNRHIHRTYLGGGINFTDGSVEVLAATQMPGEAAGWFQGTADAVRKFIWVLEDYYKHKAIEHILILSGDQLYRMDYMELVQKHVDDNADITLSCAPVGESRASDYGLVKFDSSGRVIQFSEKPKGAALEEMKVDTSFLNFAIDDPTKYPYIASMGVYVFKRDVLLDLLK
;
A
#
# COMPACT_ATOMS: atom_id res chain seq x y z
N MET A 1 -18.25 -26.80 -4.06
CA MET A 1 -17.35 -26.92 -5.24
C MET A 1 -15.91 -26.71 -4.76
N GLN A 2 -14.93 -27.22 -5.48
CA GLN A 2 -13.56 -27.43 -4.96
C GLN A 2 -12.80 -26.13 -4.66
N PHE A 3 -11.99 -26.17 -3.60
CA PHE A 3 -10.87 -25.24 -3.41
C PHE A 3 -9.85 -25.47 -4.54
N SER A 4 -9.33 -24.40 -5.14
CA SER A 4 -8.25 -24.47 -6.13
C SER A 4 -7.17 -23.41 -5.92
N SER A 5 -5.93 -23.89 -5.73
CA SER A 5 -4.63 -23.28 -6.09
C SER A 5 -4.54 -21.74 -6.09
N VAL A 6 -3.88 -21.09 -5.12
CA VAL A 6 -2.42 -21.09 -4.91
C VAL A 6 -1.64 -20.82 -6.20
N PHE A 7 -1.18 -19.58 -6.37
CA PHE A 7 -0.15 -19.23 -7.35
C PHE A 7 1.19 -19.87 -6.97
N PRO A 8 1.89 -20.56 -7.91
CA PRO A 8 3.22 -21.08 -7.65
C PRO A 8 4.27 -19.97 -7.74
N LEU A 9 4.69 -19.45 -6.58
CA LEU A 9 5.89 -18.61 -6.48
C LEU A 9 7.12 -19.51 -6.33
N GLU A 10 7.76 -19.89 -7.43
CA GLU A 10 9.05 -20.61 -7.42
C GLU A 10 10.19 -19.70 -6.96
N GLY A 11 10.37 -19.61 -5.64
CA GLY A 11 11.54 -18.96 -5.04
C GLY A 11 12.81 -19.77 -5.27
N LYS A 12 13.61 -19.41 -6.29
CA LYS A 12 14.99 -19.91 -6.45
C LYS A 12 15.87 -19.40 -5.30
N ALA A 13 16.00 -20.21 -4.26
CA ALA A 13 16.89 -19.95 -3.14
C ALA A 13 18.35 -19.96 -3.60
N CYS A 14 19.00 -18.79 -3.61
CA CYS A 14 20.43 -18.70 -3.86
C CYS A 14 21.18 -19.10 -2.58
N MET A 15 21.77 -20.29 -2.57
CA MET A 15 22.47 -20.80 -1.38
C MET A 15 23.76 -20.01 -1.11
N SER A 16 23.78 -19.31 0.03
CA SER A 16 24.99 -18.69 0.59
C SER A 16 25.69 -19.68 1.53
N PRO A 17 26.99 -19.96 1.40
CA PRO A 17 27.66 -20.97 2.21
C PRO A 17 27.90 -20.48 3.65
N VAL A 18 27.36 -21.23 4.61
CA VAL A 18 27.70 -21.11 6.04
C VAL A 18 29.15 -21.56 6.25
N ARG A 19 29.96 -20.75 6.96
CA ARG A 19 31.20 -21.21 7.59
C ARG A 19 31.15 -20.96 9.10
N ARG A 20 31.40 -22.01 9.88
CA ARG A 20 31.71 -21.96 11.32
C ARG A 20 33.19 -22.29 11.53
N GLY A 21 33.73 -21.87 12.67
CA GLY A 21 35.12 -22.04 13.08
C GLY A 21 35.93 -20.76 12.85
N GLY A 22 36.77 -20.29 13.76
CA GLY A 22 37.20 -20.90 15.03
C GLY A 22 38.68 -20.62 15.22
N GLU A 23 39.02 -19.91 16.30
CA GLU A 23 40.36 -19.67 16.88
C GLU A 23 41.57 -19.49 15.95
N GLY A 24 42.19 -18.31 16.04
CA GLY A 24 43.44 -18.01 15.35
C GLY A 24 43.99 -16.64 15.75
N SER A 25 44.78 -16.62 16.82
CA SER A 25 45.71 -15.50 17.05
C SER A 25 46.66 -15.39 15.85
N TRP A 26 47.11 -14.17 15.53
CA TRP A 26 48.55 -13.82 15.52
C TRP A 26 48.68 -12.33 15.25
N SER A 27 49.59 -11.69 16.00
CA SER A 27 49.87 -10.27 15.94
C SER A 27 50.94 -9.95 14.90
N GLU A 28 50.77 -8.89 14.12
CA GLU A 28 51.93 -8.22 13.53
C GLU A 28 51.81 -6.69 13.51
N ARG A 29 52.88 -6.03 13.94
CA ARG A 29 52.98 -4.59 14.16
C ARG A 29 54.39 -4.13 13.78
N MET A 30 54.57 -3.67 12.54
CA MET A 30 55.71 -2.83 12.13
C MET A 30 55.16 -1.65 11.32
N ARG A 31 55.25 -0.41 11.84
CA ARG A 31 56.42 0.47 12.03
C ARG A 31 56.73 1.28 10.77
N ILE A 32 56.60 2.60 10.96
CA ILE A 32 56.76 3.67 9.98
C ILE A 32 58.24 3.84 9.60
N GLY A 33 58.49 4.07 8.30
CA GLY A 33 59.75 4.59 7.75
C GLY A 33 59.51 5.93 7.04
N ASN A 34 60.44 6.88 7.16
CA ASN A 34 60.24 8.29 6.85
C ASN A 34 60.70 8.75 5.44
N SER A 35 60.39 10.02 5.13
CA SER A 35 60.77 10.85 3.97
C SER A 35 59.81 10.75 2.76
N CYS A 36 59.42 11.81 2.04
CA CYS A 36 59.58 13.28 2.17
C CYS A 36 58.53 13.97 1.24
N SER A 37 58.13 15.26 1.29
CA SER A 37 58.46 16.43 2.15
C SER A 37 57.45 17.61 1.89
N ILE A 38 57.80 18.85 2.31
CA ILE A 38 57.28 20.17 1.86
C ILE A 38 55.92 20.69 2.40
N ARG A 39 56.07 21.55 3.44
CA ARG A 39 55.47 22.88 3.70
C ARG A 39 53.93 23.12 3.72
N ARG A 40 53.47 23.46 4.94
CA ARG A 40 52.66 24.66 5.35
C ARG A 40 51.59 25.17 4.38
N ASN A 41 50.33 25.29 4.82
CA ASN A 41 49.97 26.36 5.76
C ASN A 41 48.81 26.03 6.71
N LYS A 42 48.83 26.65 7.89
CA LYS A 42 47.73 26.66 8.87
C LYS A 42 46.77 27.82 8.55
N ALA A 43 45.47 27.57 8.53
CA ALA A 43 44.44 28.57 8.78
C ALA A 43 43.30 27.93 9.59
N LEU A 44 42.76 28.66 10.56
CA LEU A 44 41.81 28.14 11.54
C LEU A 44 40.45 27.80 10.91
N ARG A 45 39.82 26.71 11.38
CA ARG A 45 38.35 26.64 11.47
C ARG A 45 37.93 26.36 12.91
N ARG A 46 36.99 27.17 13.40
CA ARG A 46 36.41 27.07 14.74
C ARG A 46 35.59 25.78 14.86
N MET A 47 35.63 25.16 16.03
CA MET A 47 34.62 24.18 16.44
C MET A 47 33.32 24.92 16.79
N CYS A 48 32.20 24.45 16.25
CA CYS A 48 30.89 24.58 16.88
C CYS A 48 30.26 23.19 16.91
N PHE A 49 29.99 22.67 18.10
CA PHE A 49 29.26 21.41 18.31
C PHE A 49 27.74 21.67 18.18
N GLY A 50 27.01 20.76 17.53
CA GLY A 50 25.57 20.92 17.28
C GLY A 50 24.85 19.65 16.82
N ALA A 51 24.70 18.69 17.75
CA ALA A 51 23.69 17.61 17.82
C ALA A 51 23.24 16.80 16.57
N ARG A 52 23.64 15.51 16.58
CA ARG A 52 22.82 14.26 16.41
C ARG A 52 21.90 14.06 15.17
N GLY A 53 22.11 12.91 14.50
CA GLY A 53 21.08 12.19 13.73
C GLY A 53 21.49 11.93 12.28
N ALA A 54 21.92 10.70 11.97
CA ALA A 54 22.49 10.39 10.65
C ALA A 54 21.43 10.04 9.60
N VAL A 55 21.44 10.77 8.48
CA VAL A 55 20.98 10.29 7.17
C VAL A 55 22.20 10.29 6.25
N SER A 56 22.75 9.12 5.93
CA SER A 56 23.95 9.01 5.11
C SER A 56 23.61 8.95 3.62
N SER A 57 23.35 10.10 3.00
CA SER A 57 23.46 10.25 1.55
C SER A 57 24.89 10.65 1.19
N ALA A 58 25.75 9.66 0.97
CA ALA A 58 27.09 9.89 0.43
C ALA A 58 26.96 10.31 -1.05
N GLN A 59 26.91 11.62 -1.31
CA GLN A 59 26.90 12.16 -2.66
C GLN A 59 28.32 12.47 -3.14
N CYS A 60 28.69 11.90 -4.29
CA CYS A 60 29.90 12.30 -5.01
C CYS A 60 29.62 13.60 -5.76
N VAL A 61 30.34 14.67 -5.41
CA VAL A 61 30.41 15.90 -6.23
C VAL A 61 31.70 15.84 -7.02
N LEU A 62 31.59 15.64 -8.34
CA LEU A 62 32.71 15.82 -9.25
C LEU A 62 33.06 17.32 -9.30
N THR A 63 34.13 17.71 -8.60
CA THR A 63 34.74 19.03 -8.78
C THR A 63 35.49 19.04 -10.09
N SER A 64 34.83 19.50 -11.15
CA SER A 64 35.48 19.71 -12.44
C SER A 64 36.30 21.00 -12.42
N ASP A 65 37.62 20.88 -12.38
CA ASP A 65 38.48 21.78 -13.14
C ASP A 65 38.22 21.50 -14.63
N ALA A 66 37.15 22.07 -15.16
CA ALA A 66 36.78 22.04 -16.57
C ALA A 66 36.27 23.42 -17.00
N GLY A 67 36.51 23.76 -18.26
CA GLY A 67 36.40 25.13 -18.77
C GLY A 67 34.97 25.69 -18.85
N PRO A 68 34.83 26.91 -19.43
CA PRO A 68 33.58 27.69 -19.41
C PRO A 68 32.37 27.03 -20.11
N ASP A 69 32.57 25.94 -20.87
CA ASP A 69 31.51 25.20 -21.58
C ASP A 69 30.96 24.00 -20.79
N THR A 70 31.15 23.96 -19.48
CA THR A 70 30.63 22.87 -18.62
C THR A 70 29.11 22.99 -18.47
N LEU A 71 28.35 22.18 -19.22
CA LEU A 71 26.90 22.05 -19.08
C LEU A 71 26.53 21.59 -17.66
N VAL A 72 26.09 22.53 -16.83
CA VAL A 72 25.54 22.24 -15.51
C VAL A 72 24.18 21.55 -15.68
N VAL A 73 24.19 20.22 -15.65
CA VAL A 73 22.96 19.41 -15.52
C VAL A 73 22.38 19.68 -14.13
N ARG A 74 21.53 20.71 -14.04
CA ARG A 74 20.67 20.91 -12.88
C ARG A 74 19.72 19.72 -12.81
N THR A 75 19.99 18.79 -11.92
CA THR A 75 19.08 17.68 -11.59
C THR A 75 17.89 18.19 -10.78
N SER A 76 17.06 19.03 -11.40
CA SER A 76 15.77 19.48 -10.88
C SER A 76 14.69 18.39 -11.00
N PHE A 77 15.05 17.16 -10.63
CA PHE A 77 14.10 16.10 -10.31
C PHE A 77 13.99 16.00 -8.80
N ARG A 78 13.20 16.91 -8.21
CA ARG A 78 12.42 16.51 -7.04
C ARG A 78 11.43 15.46 -7.54
N ARG A 79 11.75 14.18 -7.38
CA ARG A 79 10.69 13.18 -7.27
C ARG A 79 9.94 13.54 -5.99
N ASN A 80 8.69 13.93 -6.11
CA ASN A 80 7.80 14.05 -4.97
C ASN A 80 7.51 12.64 -4.50
N TYR A 81 8.34 12.14 -3.59
CA TYR A 81 8.11 10.83 -2.99
C TYR A 81 6.92 10.96 -2.03
N ALA A 82 5.91 10.10 -2.18
CA ALA A 82 4.74 10.12 -1.33
C ALA A 82 5.13 9.81 0.13
N ASP A 83 4.72 10.64 1.09
CA ASP A 83 4.93 10.36 2.50
C ASP A 83 3.84 9.40 3.02
N PRO A 84 4.17 8.22 3.57
CA PRO A 84 3.19 7.34 4.22
C PRO A 84 2.36 8.03 5.32
N ASN A 85 2.86 9.13 5.89
CA ASN A 85 2.14 9.93 6.89
C ASN A 85 0.97 10.74 6.29
N GLU A 86 1.01 11.04 5.00
CA GLU A 86 -0.03 11.79 4.25
C GLU A 86 -1.15 10.87 3.73
N VAL A 87 -1.04 9.56 3.99
CA VAL A 87 -1.99 8.53 3.58
C VAL A 87 -2.83 8.04 4.77
N ALA A 88 -4.14 7.99 4.60
CA ALA A 88 -5.06 7.30 5.49
C ALA A 88 -5.70 6.08 4.79
N ALA A 89 -5.71 4.92 5.44
CA ALA A 89 -6.37 3.72 4.93
C ALA A 89 -7.78 3.56 5.49
N VAL A 90 -8.74 3.20 4.64
CA VAL A 90 -10.12 2.83 5.02
C VAL A 90 -10.37 1.40 4.55
N ILE A 91 -10.43 0.47 5.49
CA ILE A 91 -10.71 -0.94 5.24
C ILE A 91 -12.21 -1.18 5.38
N LEU A 92 -12.82 -1.64 4.30
CA LEU A 92 -14.23 -1.94 4.18
C LEU A 92 -14.48 -3.38 4.64
N GLY A 93 -15.03 -3.54 5.83
CA GLY A 93 -15.26 -4.82 6.49
C GLY A 93 -16.41 -5.67 5.93
N GLY A 94 -16.85 -5.40 4.71
CA GLY A 94 -17.86 -6.17 3.98
C GLY A 94 -19.31 -6.03 4.50
N GLY A 95 -20.23 -6.58 3.70
CA GLY A 95 -21.65 -6.72 4.04
C GLY A 95 -21.97 -8.05 4.75
N THR A 96 -23.14 -8.61 4.47
CA THR A 96 -23.69 -9.81 5.14
C THR A 96 -22.92 -11.12 4.94
N GLY A 97 -21.94 -11.16 4.04
CA GLY A 97 -20.98 -12.28 3.94
C GLY A 97 -21.59 -13.62 3.49
N THR A 98 -22.67 -13.60 2.71
CA THR A 98 -23.44 -14.79 2.32
C THR A 98 -22.63 -15.85 1.57
N GLN A 99 -21.61 -15.45 0.80
CA GLN A 99 -20.74 -16.35 0.03
C GLN A 99 -19.93 -17.33 0.91
N LEU A 100 -19.59 -16.95 2.14
CA LEU A 100 -18.83 -17.78 3.09
C LEU A 100 -19.73 -18.42 4.16
N PHE A 101 -21.05 -18.45 3.96
CA PHE A 101 -21.94 -19.17 4.86
C PHE A 101 -21.61 -20.68 4.87
N PRO A 102 -21.50 -21.35 6.03
CA PRO A 102 -21.92 -20.93 7.37
C PRO A 102 -20.85 -20.22 8.23
N LEU A 103 -19.63 -19.99 7.72
CA LEU A 103 -18.52 -19.40 8.52
C LEU A 103 -18.82 -17.97 9.00
N THR A 104 -19.66 -17.23 8.27
CA THR A 104 -20.12 -15.86 8.56
C THR A 104 -21.37 -15.78 9.44
N SER A 105 -21.98 -16.91 9.81
CA SER A 105 -23.20 -16.97 10.64
C SER A 105 -23.13 -16.18 11.95
N THR A 106 -21.95 -16.12 12.58
CA THR A 106 -21.70 -15.53 13.91
C THR A 106 -20.63 -14.45 13.92
N ARG A 107 -20.10 -14.06 12.74
CA ARG A 107 -18.96 -13.14 12.60
C ARG A 107 -18.98 -12.42 11.25
N ALA A 108 -18.45 -11.20 11.20
CA ALA A 108 -18.19 -10.49 9.95
C ALA A 108 -17.24 -11.29 9.03
N THR A 109 -17.33 -11.10 7.71
CA THR A 109 -16.40 -11.71 6.73
C THR A 109 -14.93 -11.50 7.08
N PRO A 110 -14.44 -10.29 7.43
CA PRO A 110 -13.03 -10.06 7.80
C PRO A 110 -12.58 -10.79 9.07
N ALA A 111 -13.53 -11.21 9.92
CA ALA A 111 -13.27 -11.94 11.15
C ALA A 111 -13.21 -13.47 10.95
N VAL A 112 -13.36 -13.98 9.72
CA VAL A 112 -13.18 -15.40 9.39
C VAL A 112 -11.69 -15.78 9.59
N PRO A 113 -11.39 -16.83 10.38
CA PRO A 113 -10.03 -17.30 10.58
C PRO A 113 -9.41 -17.90 9.32
N ILE A 114 -8.12 -17.65 9.11
CA ILE A 114 -7.28 -18.18 8.03
C ILE A 114 -5.91 -18.60 8.59
N GLY A 115 -5.24 -19.57 7.95
CA GLY A 115 -3.87 -19.97 8.32
C GLY A 115 -3.69 -20.45 9.77
N GLY A 116 -4.77 -20.89 10.44
CA GLY A 116 -4.75 -21.36 11.83
C GLY A 116 -4.79 -20.25 12.89
N CYS A 117 -3.90 -19.24 12.79
CA CYS A 117 -3.75 -18.19 13.80
C CYS A 117 -4.15 -16.77 13.36
N TYR A 118 -4.48 -16.55 12.09
CA TYR A 118 -4.81 -15.24 11.54
C TYR A 118 -6.30 -15.12 11.17
N ARG A 119 -6.72 -13.94 10.73
CA ARG A 119 -8.03 -13.63 10.16
C ARG A 119 -7.89 -12.85 8.85
N LEU A 120 -8.93 -12.83 8.03
CA LEU A 120 -8.90 -12.11 6.74
C LEU A 120 -8.51 -10.63 6.91
N ILE A 121 -8.99 -9.95 7.97
CA ILE A 121 -8.62 -8.56 8.28
C ILE A 121 -7.11 -8.35 8.50
N ASP A 122 -6.38 -9.36 8.95
CA ASP A 122 -4.95 -9.23 9.26
C ASP A 122 -4.12 -9.00 8.00
N ILE A 123 -4.65 -9.36 6.82
CA ILE A 123 -4.00 -9.20 5.52
C ILE A 123 -3.88 -7.72 5.10
N PRO A 124 -4.98 -6.95 4.89
CA PRO A 124 -4.87 -5.53 4.58
C PRO A 124 -4.22 -4.74 5.72
N MET A 125 -4.47 -5.08 6.99
CA MET A 125 -3.79 -4.46 8.13
C MET A 125 -2.27 -4.63 8.04
N SER A 126 -1.77 -5.85 7.76
CA SER A 126 -0.33 -6.11 7.62
C SER A 126 0.26 -5.43 6.39
N ASN A 127 -0.47 -5.37 5.27
CA ASN A 127 -0.04 -4.63 4.09
C ASN A 127 0.08 -3.13 4.39
N CYS A 128 -0.87 -2.52 5.11
CA CYS A 128 -0.79 -1.12 5.55
C CYS A 128 0.45 -0.85 6.40
N PHE A 129 0.68 -1.65 7.46
CA PHE A 129 1.85 -1.46 8.34
C PHE A 129 3.19 -1.71 7.62
N ASN A 130 3.26 -2.71 6.75
CA ASN A 130 4.46 -2.95 5.94
C ASN A 130 4.73 -1.82 4.93
N SER A 131 3.68 -1.11 4.49
CA SER A 131 3.74 0.09 3.65
C SER A 131 3.99 1.38 4.47
N GLY A 132 4.14 1.30 5.80
CA GLY A 132 4.30 2.46 6.69
C GLY A 132 3.01 3.25 6.97
N ILE A 133 1.86 2.81 6.47
CA ILE A 133 0.56 3.48 6.63
C ILE A 133 -0.02 3.12 7.99
N ASN A 134 0.13 4.03 8.96
CA ASN A 134 -0.24 3.81 10.37
C ASN A 134 -1.61 4.39 10.77
N LYS A 135 -2.32 5.01 9.83
CA LYS A 135 -3.62 5.69 10.04
C LYS A 135 -4.71 4.87 9.36
N ILE A 136 -5.44 4.06 10.12
CA ILE A 136 -6.32 3.00 9.58
C ILE A 136 -7.71 3.06 10.21
N PHE A 137 -8.74 3.19 9.38
CA PHE A 137 -10.15 3.10 9.75
C PHE A 137 -10.73 1.78 9.25
N VAL A 138 -11.37 0.99 10.13
CA VAL A 138 -12.02 -0.27 9.77
C VAL A 138 -13.53 -0.09 9.88
N MET A 139 -14.22 -0.01 8.74
CA MET A 139 -15.67 0.15 8.68
C MET A 139 -16.36 -1.22 8.77
N THR A 140 -17.33 -1.40 9.66
CA THR A 140 -18.01 -2.69 9.86
C THR A 140 -19.51 -2.55 10.08
N GLN A 141 -20.29 -3.40 9.40
CA GLN A 141 -21.76 -3.39 9.47
C GLN A 141 -22.29 -4.48 10.42
N PHE A 142 -21.97 -5.74 10.14
CA PHE A 142 -22.60 -6.91 10.78
C PHE A 142 -21.63 -7.68 11.68
N ASN A 143 -22.15 -8.28 12.76
CA ASN A 143 -21.43 -9.26 13.61
C ASN A 143 -20.01 -8.83 14.05
N SER A 144 -19.85 -7.54 14.36
CA SER A 144 -18.56 -6.86 14.60
C SER A 144 -17.89 -7.19 15.94
N ALA A 145 -18.61 -7.69 16.95
CA ALA A 145 -18.06 -7.93 18.29
C ALA A 145 -16.79 -8.82 18.28
N SER A 146 -16.77 -9.84 17.42
CA SER A 146 -15.59 -10.72 17.27
C SER A 146 -14.42 -10.03 16.57
N LEU A 147 -14.69 -9.10 15.65
CA LEU A 147 -13.72 -8.29 14.91
C LEU A 147 -13.10 -7.23 15.82
N ASN A 148 -13.92 -6.45 16.52
CA ASN A 148 -13.51 -5.40 17.44
C ASN A 148 -12.60 -5.97 18.55
N ARG A 149 -12.98 -7.12 19.13
CA ARG A 149 -12.16 -7.82 20.14
C ARG A 149 -10.81 -8.31 19.59
N HIS A 150 -10.72 -8.64 18.31
CA HIS A 150 -9.48 -9.04 17.66
C HIS A 150 -8.58 -7.83 17.41
N ILE A 151 -9.10 -6.80 16.74
CA ILE A 151 -8.35 -5.57 16.45
C ILE A 151 -7.83 -4.94 17.75
N HIS A 152 -8.69 -4.84 18.78
CA HIS A 152 -8.29 -4.29 20.06
C HIS A 152 -7.20 -5.11 20.77
N ARG A 153 -7.20 -6.45 20.66
CA ARG A 153 -6.17 -7.30 21.29
C ARG A 153 -4.85 -7.31 20.52
N THR A 154 -4.93 -7.40 19.19
CA THR A 154 -3.75 -7.56 18.32
C THR A 154 -3.04 -6.24 18.08
N TYR A 155 -3.79 -5.16 17.80
CA TYR A 155 -3.21 -3.90 17.33
C TYR A 155 -3.24 -2.77 18.37
N LEU A 156 -4.19 -2.76 19.31
CA LEU A 156 -4.29 -1.69 20.33
C LEU A 156 -3.73 -2.08 21.71
N GLY A 157 -3.97 -3.31 22.16
CA GLY A 157 -3.62 -3.78 23.52
C GLY A 157 -2.22 -4.37 23.67
N GLY A 158 -1.48 -4.56 22.57
CA GLY A 158 -0.19 -5.26 22.53
C GLY A 158 1.06 -4.40 22.74
N GLY A 159 0.92 -3.08 22.94
CA GLY A 159 2.07 -2.18 23.10
C GLY A 159 2.74 -1.74 21.80
N ILE A 160 2.03 -1.80 20.66
CA ILE A 160 2.44 -1.08 19.45
C ILE A 160 2.25 0.42 19.72
N ASN A 161 3.28 1.06 20.27
CA ASN A 161 3.29 2.49 20.54
C ASN A 161 3.38 3.26 19.21
N PHE A 162 2.23 3.47 18.58
CA PHE A 162 2.08 4.39 17.46
C PHE A 162 2.48 5.80 17.90
N THR A 163 3.47 6.40 17.23
CA THR A 163 3.86 7.80 17.49
C THR A 163 2.87 8.80 16.89
N ASP A 164 2.26 8.47 15.75
CA ASP A 164 1.17 9.23 15.09
C ASP A 164 0.11 8.32 14.41
N GLY A 165 0.20 7.01 14.58
CA GLY A 165 -0.79 6.07 14.08
C GLY A 165 -2.05 5.99 14.93
N SER A 166 -3.19 5.73 14.29
CA SER A 166 -4.42 5.30 14.98
C SER A 166 -5.10 4.18 14.19
N VAL A 167 -5.67 3.22 14.92
CA VAL A 167 -6.49 2.14 14.35
C VAL A 167 -7.87 2.23 14.97
N GLU A 168 -8.85 2.70 14.20
CA GLU A 168 -10.20 3.00 14.67
C GLU A 168 -11.22 2.11 13.98
N VAL A 169 -12.17 1.55 14.75
CA VAL A 169 -13.19 0.66 14.23
C VAL A 169 -14.54 1.36 14.19
N LEU A 170 -14.96 1.74 12.98
CA LEU A 170 -16.19 2.46 12.71
C LEU A 170 -17.32 1.47 12.46
N ALA A 171 -17.98 1.06 13.54
CA ALA A 171 -19.16 0.21 13.48
C ALA A 171 -20.40 1.03 13.08
N ALA A 172 -21.25 0.49 12.21
CA ALA A 172 -22.51 1.12 11.81
C ALA A 172 -23.36 1.47 13.03
N THR A 173 -23.60 2.77 13.22
CA THR A 173 -24.47 3.32 14.26
C THR A 173 -25.76 3.87 13.66
N GLN A 174 -26.85 3.79 14.41
CA GLN A 174 -28.10 4.44 14.03
C GLN A 174 -27.99 5.94 14.29
N MET A 175 -28.01 6.75 13.23
CA MET A 175 -28.01 8.21 13.34
C MET A 175 -29.41 8.73 13.71
N PRO A 176 -29.54 9.70 14.64
CA PRO A 176 -30.80 10.37 14.90
C PRO A 176 -31.30 11.09 13.64
N GLY A 177 -32.54 10.81 13.23
CA GLY A 177 -33.19 11.47 12.09
C GLY A 177 -33.13 10.71 10.75
N GLU A 178 -32.24 9.72 10.59
CA GLU A 178 -32.36 8.75 9.49
C GLU A 178 -33.30 7.60 9.88
N ALA A 179 -33.98 7.01 8.89
CA ALA A 179 -34.66 5.73 9.09
C ALA A 179 -33.65 4.66 9.53
N ALA A 180 -34.06 3.73 10.41
CA ALA A 180 -33.18 2.70 10.96
C ALA A 180 -32.65 1.78 9.85
N GLY A 181 -31.50 2.13 9.29
CA GLY A 181 -31.02 1.61 8.01
C GLY A 181 -29.53 1.31 8.04
N TRP A 182 -29.21 0.06 7.71
CA TRP A 182 -27.87 -0.40 7.36
C TRP A 182 -27.31 0.41 6.17
N PHE A 183 -26.00 0.35 5.94
CA PHE A 183 -25.41 1.04 4.79
C PHE A 183 -25.98 0.48 3.49
N GLN A 184 -26.43 1.35 2.60
CA GLN A 184 -27.03 0.96 1.32
C GLN A 184 -26.00 0.34 0.36
N GLY A 185 -24.72 0.62 0.58
CA GLY A 185 -23.60 0.04 -0.16
C GLY A 185 -22.26 0.52 0.39
N THR A 186 -21.19 0.18 -0.32
CA THR A 186 -19.81 0.50 0.06
C THR A 186 -19.54 2.00 0.15
N ALA A 187 -20.02 2.79 -0.83
CA ALA A 187 -19.87 4.24 -0.82
C ALA A 187 -20.69 4.90 0.30
N ASP A 188 -21.89 4.39 0.59
CA ASP A 188 -22.73 4.88 1.70
C ASP A 188 -22.08 4.66 3.07
N ALA A 189 -21.33 3.57 3.24
CA ALA A 189 -20.52 3.33 4.45
C ALA A 189 -19.50 4.45 4.69
N VAL A 190 -18.77 4.85 3.64
CA VAL A 190 -17.80 5.95 3.72
C VAL A 190 -18.52 7.28 3.95
N ARG A 191 -19.59 7.54 3.18
CA ARG A 191 -20.43 8.75 3.28
C ARG A 191 -20.90 9.03 4.70
N LYS A 192 -21.47 8.03 5.39
CA LYS A 192 -21.97 8.19 6.77
C LYS A 192 -20.86 8.47 7.80
N PHE A 193 -19.60 8.18 7.49
CA PHE A 193 -18.46 8.49 8.34
C PHE A 193 -17.61 9.67 7.87
N ILE A 194 -18.02 10.40 6.82
CA ILE A 194 -17.30 11.59 6.34
C ILE A 194 -17.01 12.58 7.46
N TRP A 195 -17.93 12.81 8.39
CA TRP A 195 -17.72 13.72 9.52
C TRP A 195 -16.57 13.28 10.45
N VAL A 196 -16.37 11.97 10.65
CA VAL A 196 -15.23 11.42 11.42
C VAL A 196 -13.93 11.66 10.65
N LEU A 197 -13.95 11.35 9.35
CA LEU A 197 -12.79 11.49 8.48
C LEU A 197 -12.39 12.97 8.35
N GLU A 198 -13.33 13.88 8.10
CA GLU A 198 -13.09 15.33 8.03
C GLU A 198 -12.55 15.90 9.35
N ASP A 199 -13.06 15.46 10.51
CA ASP A 199 -12.56 15.92 11.80
C ASP A 199 -11.11 15.46 12.04
N TYR A 200 -10.83 14.19 11.77
CA TYR A 200 -9.49 13.62 11.84
C TYR A 200 -8.51 14.30 10.86
N TYR A 201 -8.95 14.60 9.62
CA TYR A 201 -8.14 15.26 8.59
C TYR A 201 -7.96 16.77 8.80
N LYS A 202 -8.73 17.44 9.67
CA LYS A 202 -8.47 18.86 10.02
C LYS A 202 -7.22 19.03 10.88
N HIS A 203 -6.84 17.98 11.60
CA HIS A 203 -5.71 18.01 12.54
C HIS A 203 -4.47 17.26 12.05
N LYS A 204 -4.53 16.63 10.87
CA LYS A 204 -3.40 15.91 10.25
C LYS A 204 -3.29 16.26 8.77
N ALA A 205 -2.08 16.41 8.26
CA ALA A 205 -1.83 16.53 6.83
C ALA A 205 -2.09 15.19 6.15
N ILE A 206 -3.32 14.97 5.66
CA ILE A 206 -3.71 13.80 4.88
C ILE A 206 -4.15 14.29 3.52
N GLU A 207 -3.45 13.87 2.47
CA GLU A 207 -3.74 14.24 1.08
C GLU A 207 -4.35 13.06 0.31
N HIS A 208 -4.06 11.82 0.74
CA HIS A 208 -4.50 10.61 0.04
C HIS A 208 -5.29 9.66 0.93
N ILE A 209 -6.35 9.07 0.37
CA ILE A 209 -7.20 8.08 1.03
C ILE A 209 -7.15 6.77 0.26
N LEU A 210 -6.66 5.73 0.92
CA LEU A 210 -6.54 4.36 0.39
C LEU A 210 -7.76 3.53 0.82
N ILE A 211 -8.64 3.20 -0.10
CA ILE A 211 -9.82 2.34 0.13
C ILE A 211 -9.45 0.88 -0.15
N LEU A 212 -9.69 -0.01 0.82
CA LEU A 212 -9.31 -1.43 0.78
C LEU A 212 -10.49 -2.37 1.08
N SER A 213 -10.55 -3.52 0.41
CA SER A 213 -11.46 -4.61 0.80
C SER A 213 -10.91 -5.44 1.96
N GLY A 214 -11.73 -5.74 2.96
CA GLY A 214 -11.37 -6.49 4.17
C GLY A 214 -11.42 -8.03 4.07
N ASP A 215 -11.71 -8.58 2.90
CA ASP A 215 -12.04 -10.00 2.67
C ASP A 215 -11.12 -10.73 1.67
N GLN A 216 -10.10 -10.03 1.14
CA GLN A 216 -9.20 -10.56 0.11
C GLN A 216 -7.87 -11.03 0.68
N LEU A 217 -7.30 -12.08 0.07
CA LEU A 217 -6.00 -12.64 0.42
C LEU A 217 -4.94 -12.24 -0.62
N TYR A 218 -4.12 -11.23 -0.31
CA TYR A 218 -3.01 -10.80 -1.17
C TYR A 218 -1.91 -10.11 -0.37
N ARG A 219 -0.73 -9.96 -0.97
CA ARG A 219 0.36 -9.11 -0.46
C ARG A 219 0.67 -8.04 -1.49
N MET A 220 0.71 -6.78 -1.06
CA MET A 220 1.00 -5.62 -1.90
C MET A 220 1.69 -4.55 -1.04
N ASP A 221 2.64 -3.82 -1.61
CA ASP A 221 3.10 -2.55 -1.05
C ASP A 221 2.18 -1.44 -1.60
N TYR A 222 1.48 -0.74 -0.71
CA TYR A 222 0.57 0.31 -1.12
C TYR A 222 1.30 1.61 -1.49
N MET A 223 2.54 1.82 -1.03
CA MET A 223 3.30 3.02 -1.38
C MET A 223 3.73 3.03 -2.85
N GLU A 224 3.89 1.88 -3.50
CA GLU A 224 4.09 1.82 -4.96
C GLU A 224 2.86 2.36 -5.72
N LEU A 225 1.65 2.03 -5.24
CA LEU A 225 0.39 2.51 -5.83
C LEU A 225 0.16 4.00 -5.55
N VAL A 226 0.43 4.46 -4.33
CA VAL A 226 0.32 5.88 -3.95
C VAL A 226 1.39 6.72 -4.68
N GLN A 227 2.61 6.22 -4.84
CA GLN A 227 3.65 6.90 -5.62
C GLN A 227 3.21 7.10 -7.06
N LYS A 228 2.63 6.08 -7.70
CA LYS A 228 2.10 6.21 -9.06
C LYS A 228 0.93 7.20 -9.14
N HIS A 229 0.04 7.21 -8.15
CA HIS A 229 -1.05 8.19 -8.04
C HIS A 229 -0.53 9.64 -7.96
N VAL A 230 0.54 9.88 -7.20
CA VAL A 230 1.22 11.17 -7.10
C VAL A 230 1.97 11.54 -8.39
N ASP A 231 2.74 10.61 -8.96
CA ASP A 231 3.52 10.81 -10.20
C ASP A 231 2.61 11.16 -11.40
N ASP A 232 1.45 10.49 -11.51
CA ASP A 232 0.45 10.76 -12.56
C ASP A 232 -0.45 11.98 -12.23
N ASN A 233 -0.36 12.54 -11.00
CA ASN A 233 -1.28 13.53 -10.41
C ASN A 233 -2.77 13.13 -10.57
N ALA A 234 -3.07 11.84 -10.48
CA ALA A 234 -4.40 11.29 -10.72
C ALA A 234 -5.37 11.63 -9.60
N ASP A 235 -6.64 11.85 -9.92
CA ASP A 235 -7.68 12.09 -8.90
C ASP A 235 -8.13 10.80 -8.21
N ILE A 236 -8.14 9.70 -8.98
CA ILE A 236 -8.44 8.34 -8.54
C ILE A 236 -7.45 7.40 -9.26
N THR A 237 -6.85 6.47 -8.51
CA THR A 237 -6.05 5.37 -9.04
C THR A 237 -6.57 4.06 -8.49
N LEU A 238 -6.67 3.02 -9.31
CA LEU A 238 -7.13 1.69 -8.90
C LEU A 238 -6.08 0.64 -9.21
N SER A 239 -5.97 -0.36 -8.32
CA SER A 239 -5.19 -1.57 -8.61
C SER A 239 -5.99 -2.52 -9.48
N CYS A 240 -5.35 -3.07 -10.51
CA CYS A 240 -5.95 -3.93 -11.49
C CYS A 240 -5.17 -5.24 -11.64
N ALA A 241 -5.88 -6.34 -11.90
CA ALA A 241 -5.30 -7.66 -12.15
C ALA A 241 -5.83 -8.27 -13.47
N PRO A 242 -5.00 -9.03 -14.19
CA PRO A 242 -5.43 -9.79 -15.37
C PRO A 242 -6.35 -10.95 -14.97
N VAL A 243 -7.45 -11.14 -15.70
CA VAL A 243 -8.48 -12.16 -15.41
C VAL A 243 -8.85 -12.93 -16.67
N GLY A 244 -8.99 -14.25 -16.54
CA GLY A 244 -9.48 -15.13 -17.60
C GLY A 244 -11.00 -15.08 -17.75
N GLU A 245 -11.47 -15.34 -18.97
CA GLU A 245 -12.86 -15.18 -19.41
C GLU A 245 -13.91 -15.83 -18.48
N SER A 246 -13.61 -17.02 -17.95
CA SER A 246 -14.51 -17.78 -17.08
C SER A 246 -14.88 -17.10 -15.76
N ARG A 247 -14.11 -16.10 -15.31
CA ARG A 247 -14.38 -15.35 -14.07
C ARG A 247 -14.59 -13.85 -14.30
N ALA A 248 -14.44 -13.35 -15.52
CA ALA A 248 -14.44 -11.93 -15.81
C ALA A 248 -15.79 -11.24 -15.48
N SER A 249 -16.91 -11.96 -15.56
CA SER A 249 -18.25 -11.47 -15.23
C SER A 249 -18.56 -11.35 -13.73
N ASP A 250 -17.69 -11.85 -12.84
CA ASP A 250 -17.83 -11.71 -11.38
C ASP A 250 -17.18 -10.42 -10.84
N TYR A 251 -16.40 -9.71 -11.66
CA TYR A 251 -15.61 -8.54 -11.27
C TYR A 251 -16.02 -7.26 -12.03
N GLY A 252 -15.55 -6.11 -11.53
CA GLY A 252 -15.58 -4.85 -12.28
C GLY A 252 -14.42 -4.81 -13.29
N LEU A 253 -14.74 -4.83 -14.58
CA LEU A 253 -13.77 -4.81 -15.66
C LEU A 253 -13.39 -3.38 -16.05
N VAL A 254 -12.16 -3.22 -16.52
CA VAL A 254 -11.52 -1.92 -16.77
C VAL A 254 -10.82 -1.93 -18.13
N LYS A 255 -11.05 -0.88 -18.94
CA LYS A 255 -10.18 -0.54 -20.08
C LYS A 255 -9.40 0.72 -19.78
N PHE A 256 -8.19 0.81 -20.32
CA PHE A 256 -7.38 2.01 -20.31
C PHE A 256 -6.74 2.29 -21.66
N ASP A 257 -6.32 3.54 -21.84
CA ASP A 257 -5.56 3.99 -23.02
C ASP A 257 -4.05 3.67 -22.90
N SER A 258 -3.27 4.02 -23.93
CA SER A 258 -1.82 3.85 -23.96
C SER A 258 -1.04 4.65 -22.90
N SER A 259 -1.68 5.59 -22.20
CA SER A 259 -1.10 6.31 -21.06
C SER A 259 -1.46 5.69 -19.71
N GLY A 260 -2.26 4.62 -19.70
CA GLY A 260 -2.75 3.95 -18.49
C GLY A 260 -3.97 4.63 -17.84
N ARG A 261 -4.61 5.59 -18.51
CA ARG A 261 -5.82 6.24 -18.01
C ARG A 261 -7.05 5.39 -18.30
N VAL A 262 -7.90 5.19 -17.31
CA VAL A 262 -9.13 4.43 -17.48
C VAL A 262 -10.11 5.17 -18.39
N ILE A 263 -10.53 4.49 -19.45
CA ILE A 263 -11.49 5.00 -20.45
C ILE A 263 -12.89 4.41 -20.27
N GLN A 264 -12.99 3.21 -19.69
CA GLN A 264 -14.25 2.49 -19.51
C GLN A 264 -14.17 1.58 -18.28
N PHE A 265 -15.21 1.62 -17.46
CA PHE A 265 -15.40 0.73 -16.31
C PHE A 265 -16.77 0.07 -16.42
N SER A 266 -16.85 -1.24 -16.15
CA SER A 266 -18.11 -1.98 -16.18
C SER A 266 -18.18 -2.98 -15.03
N GLU A 267 -19.12 -2.80 -14.10
CA GLU A 267 -19.33 -3.70 -12.96
C GLU A 267 -20.09 -4.96 -13.42
N LYS A 268 -19.45 -6.13 -13.32
CA LYS A 268 -20.03 -7.46 -13.57
C LYS A 268 -20.73 -7.60 -14.93
N PRO A 269 -20.05 -7.27 -16.04
CA PRO A 269 -20.63 -7.31 -17.38
C PRO A 269 -20.97 -8.74 -17.81
N LYS A 270 -22.00 -8.87 -18.66
CA LYS A 270 -22.52 -10.15 -19.17
C LYS A 270 -22.88 -10.04 -20.64
N GLY A 271 -22.74 -11.14 -21.39
CA GLY A 271 -23.08 -11.20 -22.81
C GLY A 271 -22.25 -10.21 -23.64
N ALA A 272 -22.90 -9.43 -24.51
CA ALA A 272 -22.22 -8.47 -25.38
C ALA A 272 -21.36 -7.44 -24.61
N ALA A 273 -21.81 -6.99 -23.43
CA ALA A 273 -21.04 -6.05 -22.60
C ALA A 273 -19.77 -6.69 -21.99
N LEU A 274 -19.71 -8.02 -21.88
CA LEU A 274 -18.49 -8.72 -21.49
C LEU A 274 -17.51 -8.76 -22.66
N GLU A 275 -17.96 -9.20 -23.84
CA GLU A 275 -17.16 -9.22 -25.07
C GLU A 275 -16.56 -7.84 -25.41
N GLU A 276 -17.33 -6.77 -25.22
CA GLU A 276 -16.86 -5.41 -25.43
C GLU A 276 -15.67 -5.06 -24.53
N MET A 277 -15.56 -5.64 -23.33
CA MET A 277 -14.53 -5.34 -22.33
C MET A 277 -13.21 -6.10 -22.51
N LYS A 278 -13.04 -6.82 -23.63
CA LYS A 278 -11.75 -7.45 -23.99
C LYS A 278 -10.65 -6.41 -24.22
N VAL A 279 -9.44 -6.70 -23.74
CA VAL A 279 -8.24 -5.85 -23.87
C VAL A 279 -7.07 -6.71 -24.33
N ASP A 280 -6.23 -6.18 -25.22
CA ASP A 280 -4.94 -6.81 -25.54
C ASP A 280 -3.97 -6.67 -24.37
N THR A 281 -3.74 -7.77 -23.66
CA THR A 281 -2.84 -7.84 -22.50
C THR A 281 -1.38 -8.11 -22.85
N SER A 282 -0.98 -8.03 -24.13
CA SER A 282 0.41 -8.24 -24.59
C SER A 282 1.44 -7.29 -23.94
N PHE A 283 1.01 -6.15 -23.39
CA PHE A 283 1.89 -5.27 -22.62
C PHE A 283 2.28 -5.86 -21.25
N LEU A 284 1.59 -6.91 -20.77
CA LEU A 284 1.86 -7.63 -19.51
C LEU A 284 2.73 -8.89 -19.69
N ASN A 285 3.36 -9.09 -20.86
CA ASN A 285 4.25 -10.24 -21.13
C ASN A 285 5.40 -10.42 -20.11
N PHE A 286 5.74 -9.38 -19.34
CA PHE A 286 6.74 -9.45 -18.27
C PHE A 286 6.21 -10.04 -16.95
N ALA A 287 4.89 -10.18 -16.81
CA ALA A 287 4.20 -10.59 -15.58
C ALA A 287 3.24 -11.78 -15.76
N ILE A 288 2.94 -12.18 -17.00
CA ILE A 288 2.00 -13.26 -17.33
C ILE A 288 2.64 -14.18 -18.38
N ASP A 289 2.64 -15.49 -18.15
CA ASP A 289 3.21 -16.49 -19.06
C ASP A 289 2.50 -16.56 -20.43
N ASP A 290 1.20 -16.27 -20.46
CA ASP A 290 0.37 -16.36 -21.66
C ASP A 290 -0.78 -15.32 -21.60
N PRO A 291 -0.65 -14.17 -22.29
CA PRO A 291 -1.66 -13.11 -22.31
C PRO A 291 -3.01 -13.58 -22.87
N THR A 292 -3.00 -14.53 -23.80
CA THR A 292 -4.22 -14.99 -24.49
C THR A 292 -5.22 -15.66 -23.53
N LYS A 293 -4.72 -16.20 -22.41
CA LYS A 293 -5.53 -16.77 -21.31
C LYS A 293 -6.19 -15.70 -20.43
N TYR A 294 -5.74 -14.45 -20.48
CA TYR A 294 -6.21 -13.35 -19.66
C TYR A 294 -6.58 -12.12 -20.52
N PRO A 295 -7.65 -12.20 -21.34
CA PRO A 295 -8.07 -11.12 -22.23
C PRO A 295 -8.84 -9.99 -21.52
N TYR A 296 -8.92 -10.02 -20.17
CA TYR A 296 -9.63 -9.02 -19.37
C TYR A 296 -8.76 -8.48 -18.25
N ILE A 297 -9.07 -7.26 -17.83
CA ILE A 297 -8.44 -6.59 -16.70
C ILE A 297 -9.54 -6.21 -15.72
N ALA A 298 -9.40 -6.62 -14.46
CA ALA A 298 -10.39 -6.40 -13.41
C ALA A 298 -9.83 -5.49 -12.30
N SER A 299 -10.68 -4.63 -11.74
CA SER A 299 -10.37 -3.92 -10.51
C SER A 299 -10.24 -4.90 -9.34
N MET A 300 -9.17 -4.75 -8.56
CA MET A 300 -8.97 -5.53 -7.33
C MET A 300 -9.80 -5.00 -6.15
N GLY A 301 -10.49 -3.87 -6.27
CA GLY A 301 -11.15 -3.26 -5.10
C GLY A 301 -10.18 -2.57 -4.14
N VAL A 302 -9.03 -2.14 -4.66
CA VAL A 302 -8.02 -1.31 -3.98
C VAL A 302 -7.93 0.01 -4.75
N TYR A 303 -8.21 1.12 -4.07
CA TYR A 303 -8.31 2.45 -4.69
C TYR A 303 -7.54 3.49 -3.88
N VAL A 304 -6.84 4.40 -4.55
CA VAL A 304 -6.27 5.62 -3.97
C VAL A 304 -7.06 6.80 -4.52
N PHE A 305 -7.55 7.66 -3.62
CA PHE A 305 -8.22 8.91 -3.95
C PHE A 305 -7.41 10.08 -3.39
N LYS A 306 -7.42 11.22 -4.10
CA LYS A 306 -7.18 12.51 -3.44
C LYS A 306 -8.28 12.76 -2.41
N ARG A 307 -7.93 13.25 -1.22
CA ARG A 307 -8.86 13.53 -0.11
C ARG A 307 -10.05 14.38 -0.59
N ASP A 308 -9.75 15.50 -1.24
CA ASP A 308 -10.74 16.50 -1.65
C ASP A 308 -11.74 15.91 -2.66
N VAL A 309 -11.23 15.17 -3.65
CA VAL A 309 -12.02 14.46 -4.66
C VAL A 309 -12.96 13.45 -4.00
N LEU A 310 -12.51 12.66 -3.00
CA LEU A 310 -13.38 11.70 -2.32
C LEU A 310 -14.48 12.41 -1.50
N LEU A 311 -14.15 13.53 -0.85
CA LEU A 311 -15.11 14.30 -0.06
C LEU A 311 -16.17 14.97 -0.96
N ASP A 312 -15.78 15.48 -2.12
CA ASP A 312 -16.69 16.12 -3.07
C ASP A 312 -17.56 15.12 -3.83
N LEU A 313 -17.06 13.91 -4.12
CA LEU A 313 -17.83 12.83 -4.77
C LEU A 313 -18.90 12.18 -3.88
N LEU A 314 -18.87 12.40 -2.57
CA LEU A 314 -19.76 11.75 -1.60
C LEU A 314 -20.70 12.72 -0.87
N LYS A 315 -20.67 14.03 -1.21
CA LYS A 315 -21.56 15.07 -0.68
C LYS A 315 -22.85 15.19 -1.48
#